data_AF-A0A7C5MPV7-F1
#
_entry.id   AF-A0A7C5MPV7-F1
#
_cell.length_a   1.000
_cell.length_b   1.000
_cell.length_c   1.000
_cell.angle_alpha   90.00
_cell.angle_beta   90.00
_cell.angle_gamma   90.00
#
_symmetry.space_group_name_H-M   'P 1'
#
loop_
_entity.id
_entity.type
_entity.pdbx_description
1 polymer ?
#
loop_
_entity_poly.entity_id
_entity_poly.type
_entity_poly.pdbx_seq_one_letter_code
_entity_poly.pdbx_strand_id
1 'polypeptide(L)'
;MDYSRPVTEIIPQRFSCRTYLETPIAPKKRRRLQQAMDSLQAGPLGTPLRFSLLAATAEDRSALQGLAAYGSVKGESGFIAGAVQPGAKNLEDYGYALE
;
A
#
# COMPACT_ATOMS: atom_id res chain seq x y z
N MET A 1 10.61 -13.14 -6.91
CA MET A 1 10.83 -11.72 -7.26
C MET A 1 12.33 -11.54 -7.40
N ASP A 2 12.80 -11.05 -8.55
CA ASP A 2 14.22 -10.80 -8.76
C ASP A 2 14.51 -9.32 -8.47
N TYR A 3 15.35 -9.07 -7.48
CA TYR A 3 15.81 -7.73 -7.13
C TYR A 3 17.17 -7.48 -7.77
N SER A 4 17.41 -6.23 -8.20
CA SER A 4 18.70 -5.84 -8.81
C SER A 4 19.85 -5.80 -7.80
N ARG A 5 19.55 -5.84 -6.49
CA ARG A 5 20.49 -5.82 -5.37
C ARG A 5 19.99 -6.78 -4.27
N PRO A 6 20.87 -7.26 -3.37
CA PRO A 6 20.46 -8.06 -2.23
C PRO A 6 19.43 -7.33 -1.35
N VAL A 7 18.45 -8.07 -0.80
CA VAL A 7 17.42 -7.49 0.09
C VAL A 7 18.03 -6.87 1.35
N THR A 8 19.16 -7.40 1.82
CA THR A 8 19.95 -6.85 2.93
C THR A 8 20.50 -5.47 2.67
N GLU A 9 20.64 -5.06 1.40
CA GLU A 9 21.00 -3.70 1.01
C GLU A 9 19.76 -2.82 0.75
N ILE A 10 18.67 -3.41 0.24
CA ILE A 10 17.47 -2.66 -0.14
C ILE A 10 16.66 -2.23 1.10
N ILE A 11 16.42 -3.15 2.04
CA ILE A 11 15.58 -2.89 3.22
C ILE A 11 16.09 -1.69 4.04
N PRO A 12 17.39 -1.54 4.34
CA PRO A 12 17.90 -0.38 5.09
C PRO A 12 17.73 0.97 4.39
N GLN A 13 17.51 0.99 3.07
CA GLN A 13 17.29 2.22 2.31
C GLN A 13 15.84 2.72 2.40
N ARG A 14 14.90 1.89 2.89
CA ARG A 14 13.50 2.28 3.06
C ARG A 14 13.39 3.34 4.16
N PHE A 15 12.74 4.45 3.84
CA PHE A 15 12.37 5.47 4.81
C PHE A 15 10.92 5.90 4.58
N SER A 16 10.30 6.46 5.61
CA SER A 16 8.93 6.99 5.51
C SER A 16 8.97 8.39 4.90
N CYS A 17 8.74 8.49 3.59
CA CYS A 17 8.48 9.76 2.92
C CYS A 17 7.09 10.29 3.31
N ARG A 18 6.96 11.59 3.56
CA ARG A 18 5.68 12.23 3.97
C ARG A 18 5.37 13.52 3.20
N THR A 19 6.18 13.82 2.20
CA THR A 19 6.01 14.99 1.33
C THR A 19 6.20 14.54 -0.11
N TYR A 20 5.23 14.85 -0.95
CA TYR A 20 5.17 14.33 -2.31
C TYR A 20 4.96 15.46 -3.32
N LEU A 21 5.36 15.21 -4.56
CA LEU A 21 4.97 16.07 -5.68
C LEU A 21 3.48 15.88 -5.96
N GLU A 22 2.79 16.96 -6.36
CA GLU A 22 1.39 16.94 -6.80
C GLU A 22 1.26 16.35 -8.22
N THR A 23 1.82 15.15 -8.43
CA THR A 23 1.82 14.48 -9.73
C THR A 23 1.33 13.04 -9.58
N PRO A 24 0.32 12.61 -10.37
CA PRO A 24 -0.23 11.26 -10.29
C PRO A 24 0.82 10.15 -10.44
N ILE A 25 0.61 9.01 -9.78
CA ILE A 25 1.46 7.84 -9.94
C ILE A 25 1.34 7.31 -11.37
N ALA A 26 2.47 7.16 -12.05
CA ALA A 26 2.50 6.69 -13.44
C ALA A 26 1.76 5.35 -13.62
N PRO A 27 0.98 5.15 -14.71
CA PRO A 27 0.15 3.95 -14.92
C PRO A 27 0.91 2.63 -14.77
N LYS A 28 2.15 2.55 -15.27
CA LYS A 28 3.00 1.35 -15.15
C LYS A 28 3.33 1.02 -13.69
N LYS A 29 3.58 2.04 -12.86
CA LYS A 29 3.85 1.87 -11.43
C LYS A 29 2.59 1.44 -10.69
N ARG A 30 1.44 2.05 -10.98
CA ARG A 30 0.14 1.65 -10.42
C ARG A 30 -0.18 0.19 -10.70
N ARG A 31 0.02 -0.27 -11.94
CA ARG A 31 -0.18 -1.68 -12.32
C ARG A 31 0.72 -2.63 -11.53
N ARG A 32 1.99 -2.29 -11.36
CA ARG A 32 2.94 -3.10 -10.58
C ARG A 32 2.58 -3.15 -9.10
N LEU A 33 2.12 -2.03 -8.53
CA LEU A 33 1.61 -1.99 -7.16
C LEU A 33 0.37 -2.88 -7.00
N GLN A 34 -0.58 -2.79 -7.94
CA GLN A 34 -1.77 -3.64 -7.93
C GLN A 34 -1.40 -5.13 -7.99
N GLN A 35 -0.51 -5.51 -8.90
CA GLN A 35 -0.04 -6.89 -9.01
C GLN A 35 0.64 -7.40 -7.73
N ALA A 36 1.43 -6.56 -7.06
CA ALA A 36 2.04 -6.91 -5.79
C ALA A 36 0.98 -7.13 -4.71
N MET A 37 0.02 -6.20 -4.58
CA MET A 37 -1.10 -6.32 -3.63
C MET A 37 -1.98 -7.56 -3.89
N ASP A 38 -2.31 -7.86 -5.15
CA ASP A 38 -3.14 -9.01 -5.51
C ASP A 38 -2.46 -10.35 -5.16
N SER A 39 -1.12 -10.35 -5.10
CA SER A 39 -0.33 -11.51 -4.70
C SER A 39 -0.26 -11.73 -3.18
N LEU A 40 -0.64 -10.72 -2.38
CA LEU A 40 -0.60 -10.75 -0.92
C LEU A 40 -1.99 -11.09 -0.38
N GLN A 41 -2.24 -12.38 -0.16
CA GLN A 41 -3.55 -12.88 0.29
C GLN A 41 -3.56 -13.35 1.75
N ALA A 42 -2.38 -13.62 2.33
CA ALA A 42 -2.19 -13.96 3.73
C ALA A 42 -0.75 -13.70 4.15
N GLY A 43 -0.55 -13.41 5.43
CA GLY A 43 0.78 -13.42 6.05
C GLY A 43 1.22 -14.84 6.44
N PRO A 44 2.40 -14.99 7.07
CA PRO A 44 2.97 -16.28 7.45
C PRO A 44 2.14 -17.04 8.49
N LEU A 45 1.23 -16.37 9.20
CA LEU A 45 0.34 -16.98 10.20
C LEU A 45 -1.02 -17.37 9.59
N GLY A 46 -1.24 -17.09 8.31
CA GLY A 46 -2.31 -17.65 7.49
C GLY A 46 -3.65 -16.91 7.54
N THR A 47 -3.74 -15.76 8.21
CA THR A 47 -4.98 -14.97 8.24
C THR A 47 -5.24 -14.34 6.88
N PRO A 48 -6.42 -14.56 6.27
CA PRO A 48 -6.77 -13.95 4.99
C PRO A 48 -6.81 -12.43 5.07
N LEU A 49 -6.17 -11.79 4.10
CA LEU A 49 -6.13 -10.34 3.94
C LEU A 49 -6.21 -9.94 2.47
N ARG A 50 -6.47 -8.65 2.24
CA ARG A 50 -6.44 -8.04 0.92
C ARG A 50 -5.97 -6.60 1.01
N PHE A 51 -5.35 -6.12 -0.06
CA PHE A 51 -4.99 -4.72 -0.24
C PHE A 51 -5.64 -4.13 -1.49
N SER A 52 -5.84 -2.82 -1.50
CA SER A 52 -6.37 -2.06 -2.63
C SER A 52 -5.71 -0.70 -2.74
N LEU A 53 -5.51 -0.23 -3.96
CA LEU A 53 -4.99 1.11 -4.26
C LEU A 53 -6.18 2.05 -4.47
N LEU A 54 -6.27 3.08 -3.63
CA LEU A 54 -7.32 4.10 -3.64
C LEU A 54 -6.74 5.44 -4.12
N ALA A 55 -7.60 6.37 -4.58
CA ALA A 55 -7.21 7.74 -4.99
C ALA A 55 -6.09 7.84 -6.04
N ALA A 56 -5.83 6.76 -6.78
CA ALA A 56 -4.73 6.69 -7.74
C ALA A 56 -5.07 7.27 -9.12
N THR A 57 -6.29 7.77 -9.28
CA THR A 57 -6.78 8.56 -10.44
C THR A 57 -7.38 9.88 -9.96
N ALA A 58 -7.64 10.80 -10.89
CA ALA A 58 -8.30 12.07 -10.56
C ALA A 58 -9.76 11.83 -10.12
N GLU A 59 -10.41 10.84 -10.73
CA GLU A 59 -11.79 10.43 -10.46
C GLU A 59 -11.94 9.78 -9.08
N ASP A 60 -10.94 9.01 -8.62
CA ASP A 60 -10.96 8.38 -7.30
C ASP A 60 -10.81 9.41 -6.16
N ARG A 61 -10.15 10.55 -6.41
CA ARG A 61 -9.92 11.58 -5.37
C ARG A 61 -11.22 12.24 -4.92
N SER A 62 -12.20 12.43 -5.82
CA SER A 62 -13.50 12.98 -5.41
C SER A 62 -14.28 12.02 -4.52
N ALA A 63 -14.11 10.70 -4.70
CA ALA A 63 -14.81 9.69 -3.91
C ALA A 63 -14.29 9.58 -2.46
N LEU A 64 -13.06 10.05 -2.19
CA LEU A 64 -12.42 9.96 -0.86
C LEU A 64 -12.53 11.23 -0.01
N GLN A 65 -13.18 12.30 -0.50
CA GLN A 65 -13.28 13.59 0.22
C GLN A 65 -13.94 13.48 1.62
N GLY A 66 -14.66 12.39 1.91
CA GLY A 66 -15.27 12.12 3.23
C GLY A 66 -14.55 11.09 4.11
N LEU A 67 -13.48 10.44 3.61
CA LEU A 67 -12.74 9.36 4.28
C LEU A 67 -11.46 9.86 4.97
N ALA A 68 -11.35 11.17 5.19
CA ALA A 68 -10.19 11.81 5.79
C ALA A 68 -9.99 11.40 7.26
N ALA A 69 -9.32 10.27 7.48
CA ALA A 69 -8.70 9.95 8.76
C ALA A 69 -7.31 10.60 8.80
N TYR A 70 -7.04 11.33 9.88
CA TYR A 70 -5.78 11.98 10.23
C TYR A 70 -5.23 13.00 9.22
N GLY A 71 -5.66 14.26 9.39
CA GLY A 71 -4.90 15.44 8.96
C GLY A 71 -4.71 15.57 7.45
N SER A 72 -5.66 16.26 6.79
CA SER A 72 -5.46 17.04 5.57
C SER A 72 -4.33 16.57 4.65
N VAL A 73 -4.46 15.37 4.11
CA VAL A 73 -3.51 14.82 3.14
C VAL A 73 -3.75 15.52 1.80
N LYS A 74 -3.17 16.71 1.67
CA LYS A 74 -3.29 17.58 0.51
C LYS A 74 -2.17 17.24 -0.47
N GLY A 75 -2.52 16.78 -1.67
CA GLY A 75 -1.57 16.55 -2.76
C GLY A 75 -1.13 15.09 -3.00
N GLU A 76 -1.53 14.13 -2.16
CA GLU A 76 -1.12 12.72 -2.36
C GLU A 76 -1.80 12.05 -3.54
N SER A 77 -1.04 11.16 -4.20
CA SER A 77 -1.37 10.57 -5.49
C SER A 77 -1.93 9.15 -5.43
N GLY A 78 -2.26 8.68 -4.24
CA GLY A 78 -2.96 7.43 -3.97
C GLY A 78 -2.64 6.88 -2.58
N PHE A 79 -3.52 6.05 -2.05
CA PHE A 79 -3.37 5.37 -0.76
C PHE A 79 -3.47 3.85 -0.95
N ILE A 80 -2.78 3.09 -0.11
CA ILE A 80 -3.01 1.65 0.01
C ILE A 80 -3.90 1.44 1.23
N ALA A 81 -5.04 0.79 1.03
CA ALA A 81 -5.92 0.35 2.10
C ALA A 81 -5.91 -1.17 2.16
N GLY A 82 -5.72 -1.73 3.35
CA GLY A 82 -5.81 -3.16 3.58
C GLY A 82 -7.00 -3.52 4.47
N ALA A 83 -7.42 -4.78 4.38
CA ALA A 83 -8.38 -5.39 5.28
C ALA A 83 -7.93 -6.82 5.61
N VAL A 84 -8.00 -7.21 6.87
CA VAL A 84 -7.70 -8.57 7.36
C VAL A 84 -8.92 -9.13 8.06
N GLN A 85 -9.18 -10.42 7.90
CA GLN A 85 -10.26 -11.09 8.62
C GLN A 85 -9.96 -11.19 10.13
N PRO A 86 -10.98 -11.34 10.99
CA PRO A 86 -10.78 -11.73 12.37
C PRO A 86 -10.02 -13.06 12.45
N GLY A 87 -9.04 -13.14 13.34
CA GLY A 87 -8.21 -14.34 13.50
C GLY A 87 -7.18 -14.16 14.59
N ALA A 88 -6.60 -15.26 15.06
CA ALA A 88 -5.46 -15.20 15.96
C ALA A 88 -4.28 -14.56 15.24
N LYS A 89 -3.68 -13.52 15.83
CA LYS A 89 -2.53 -12.79 15.27
C LYS A 89 -2.77 -12.15 13.90
N ASN A 90 -4.01 -11.77 13.62
CA ASN A 90 -4.38 -11.17 12.35
C ASN A 90 -3.69 -9.81 12.08
N LEU A 91 -3.38 -9.05 13.13
CA LEU A 91 -2.68 -7.78 13.00
C LEU A 91 -1.20 -7.97 12.64
N GLU A 92 -0.58 -9.04 13.13
CA GLU A 92 0.79 -9.42 12.77
C GLU A 92 0.87 -9.87 11.31
N ASP A 93 -0.10 -10.67 10.83
CA ASP A 93 -0.19 -11.00 9.40
C ASP A 93 -0.39 -9.76 8.53
N TYR A 94 -1.26 -8.85 8.97
CA TYR A 94 -1.49 -7.59 8.27
C TYR A 94 -0.20 -6.75 8.18
N GLY A 95 0.50 -6.58 9.31
CA GLY A 95 1.75 -5.82 9.36
C GLY A 95 2.86 -6.47 8.54
N TYR A 96 2.97 -7.80 8.58
CA TYR A 96 3.95 -8.54 7.80
C TYR A 96 3.71 -8.38 6.30
N ALA A 97 2.45 -8.51 5.84
CA ALA A 97 2.14 -8.41 4.42
C ALA A 97 2.21 -6.98 3.87
N LEU A 98 2.12 -5.96 4.73
CA LEU A 98 2.23 -4.56 4.32
C LEU A 98 3.67 -4.12 4.01
N GLU A 99 4.67 -4.72 4.66
CA GLU A 99 6.10 -4.40 4.50
C GLU A 99 6.75 -5.17 3.33
#